data_AF-A0A7C0Z2Z5-F1
#
_entry.id   AF-A0A7C0Z2Z5-F1
#
_cell.length_a   1.000
_cell.length_b   1.000
_cell.length_c   1.000
_cell.angle_alpha   90.00
_cell.angle_beta   90.00
_cell.angle_gamma   90.00
#
_symmetry.space_group_name_H-M   'P 1'
#
loop_
_entity.id
_entity.type
_entity.pdbx_description
1 polymer ?
#
loop_
_entity_poly.entity_id
_entity_poly.type
_entity_poly.pdbx_seq_one_letter_code
_entity_poly.pdbx_strand_id
1 'polypeptide(L)'
;TQRADVLIELLPDAPRLVPQRKVRFHAGTKETLARIVSLGAELKASQTGYAQAVFDDPMTLVGGQRFVIRSYSPITTIGGGTILNPLPRRRRRRRADIKDLLDSLATGGIEQKLLALAKESEAKGIAEPLAAALVGSDPHEVERAFAGLLEDGRLVLVDPQSRVAVHSDLVEGLAEQALAYVKSYHERHPHRRGIPRAELEEKLRPRELAAIAIDGAISSGTLVQHEKWIALPDATPKLSDELKRELDELEREYMKFGTAPPTVKELSEKHSFSLDISEMLALAVQHGKLVKVSDELYYHPGVLDEIKKRLTEYLQQHGSITAAQFRDMFGFSRKFAIPLLEYFDQIKITVRLGDARVLRKRDVHPT
;
A
#
# COMPACT_ATOMS: atom_id res chain seq x y z
N THR A 1 8.62 -20.82 -20.16
CA THR A 1 7.16 -20.82 -19.98
C THR A 1 6.58 -22.22 -20.12
N GLN A 2 5.43 -22.52 -19.50
CA GLN A 2 4.66 -23.75 -19.76
C GLN A 2 3.39 -23.50 -20.61
N ARG A 3 3.11 -22.24 -20.97
CA ARG A 3 1.97 -21.85 -21.79
C ARG A 3 2.33 -20.70 -22.73
N ALA A 4 1.65 -20.59 -23.85
CA ALA A 4 1.74 -19.43 -24.73
C ALA A 4 0.38 -19.15 -25.37
N ASP A 5 0.03 -17.88 -25.54
CA ASP A 5 -1.09 -17.51 -26.40
C ASP A 5 -0.58 -17.37 -27.82
N VAL A 6 -1.36 -17.91 -28.74
CA VAL A 6 -0.95 -18.12 -30.12
C VAL A 6 -2.08 -17.77 -31.08
N LEU A 7 -1.72 -17.23 -32.23
CA LEU A 7 -2.55 -17.21 -33.42
C LEU A 7 -2.25 -18.50 -34.19
N ILE A 8 -3.23 -19.38 -34.34
CA ILE A 8 -3.08 -20.64 -35.08
C ILE A 8 -3.83 -20.55 -36.40
N GLU A 9 -3.20 -21.06 -37.44
CA GLU A 9 -3.81 -21.37 -38.73
C GLU A 9 -3.75 -22.89 -38.97
N LEU A 10 -4.90 -23.50 -39.23
CA LEU A 10 -5.00 -24.93 -39.55
C LEU A 10 -4.99 -25.18 -41.05
N LEU A 11 -4.29 -26.22 -41.48
CA LEU A 11 -4.25 -26.63 -42.88
C LEU A 11 -5.60 -27.22 -43.34
N PRO A 12 -5.87 -27.28 -44.66
CA PRO A 12 -7.10 -27.85 -45.21
C PRO A 12 -7.33 -29.32 -44.82
N ASP A 13 -6.25 -30.12 -44.77
CA ASP A 13 -6.32 -31.55 -44.44
C ASP A 13 -6.16 -31.80 -42.93
N ALA A 14 -6.19 -30.75 -42.12
CA ALA A 14 -5.99 -30.87 -40.68
C ALA A 14 -7.18 -31.58 -40.02
N PRO A 15 -6.94 -32.61 -39.18
CA PRO A 15 -8.00 -33.16 -38.36
C PRO A 15 -8.50 -32.08 -37.38
N ARG A 16 -9.79 -32.13 -37.05
CA ARG A 16 -10.39 -31.23 -36.05
C ARG A 16 -9.56 -31.26 -34.76
N LEU A 17 -9.17 -30.08 -34.26
CA LEU A 17 -8.48 -29.97 -32.97
C LEU A 17 -9.45 -30.29 -31.83
N VAL A 18 -9.33 -31.49 -31.27
CA VAL A 18 -10.11 -31.91 -30.10
C VAL A 18 -9.39 -31.41 -28.84
N PRO A 19 -10.08 -30.78 -27.87
CA PRO A 19 -9.44 -30.13 -26.72
C PRO A 19 -8.51 -31.01 -25.88
N GLN A 20 -8.69 -32.34 -25.88
CA GLN A 20 -7.87 -33.28 -25.10
C GLN A 20 -6.71 -33.91 -25.89
N ARG A 21 -6.68 -33.78 -27.22
CA ARG A 21 -5.68 -34.44 -28.06
C ARG A 21 -4.36 -33.66 -28.00
N LYS A 22 -3.27 -34.36 -27.69
CA LYS A 22 -1.92 -33.79 -27.73
C LYS A 22 -1.44 -33.63 -29.18
N VAL A 23 -0.71 -32.56 -29.44
CA VAL A 23 0.00 -32.28 -30.70
C VAL A 23 1.49 -32.15 -30.41
N ARG A 24 2.33 -32.42 -31.41
CA ARG A 24 3.75 -32.06 -31.35
C ARG A 24 3.87 -30.59 -31.73
N PHE A 25 4.46 -29.80 -30.85
CA PHE A 25 4.66 -28.37 -31.01
C PHE A 25 6.14 -28.10 -31.24
N HIS A 26 6.45 -27.44 -32.36
CA HIS A 26 7.80 -27.11 -32.77
C HIS A 26 7.98 -25.60 -32.81
N ALA A 27 8.90 -25.07 -32.01
CA ALA A 27 9.31 -23.67 -32.07
C ALA A 27 10.83 -23.56 -31.90
N GLY A 28 11.48 -22.87 -32.84
CA GLY A 28 12.94 -22.86 -32.94
C GLY A 28 13.47 -24.29 -33.14
N THR A 29 14.45 -24.69 -32.33
CA THR A 29 15.08 -26.03 -32.37
C THR A 29 14.45 -27.02 -31.39
N LYS A 30 13.41 -26.64 -30.64
CA LYS A 30 12.79 -27.47 -29.60
C LYS A 30 11.45 -28.04 -30.06
N GLU A 31 11.25 -29.31 -29.73
CA GLU A 31 9.95 -30.01 -29.83
C GLU A 31 9.45 -30.36 -28.43
N THR A 32 8.14 -30.21 -28.21
CA THR A 32 7.42 -30.72 -27.03
C THR A 32 6.03 -31.19 -27.42
N LEU A 33 5.43 -32.05 -26.60
CA LEU A 33 3.99 -32.25 -26.66
C LEU A 33 3.25 -31.04 -26.07
N ALA A 34 2.13 -30.69 -26.68
CA ALA A 34 1.28 -29.59 -26.25
C ALA A 34 -0.19 -29.93 -26.42
N ARG A 35 -1.04 -29.27 -25.63
CA ARG A 35 -2.49 -29.26 -25.80
C ARG A 35 -2.93 -27.88 -26.27
N ILE A 36 -3.74 -27.83 -27.32
CA ILE A 36 -4.24 -26.58 -27.90
C ILE A 36 -5.65 -26.30 -27.38
N VAL A 37 -5.83 -25.18 -26.71
CA VAL A 37 -7.11 -24.73 -26.17
C VAL A 37 -7.59 -23.51 -26.93
N SER A 38 -8.59 -23.66 -27.82
CA SER A 38 -9.17 -22.53 -28.56
C SER A 38 -9.78 -21.48 -27.62
N LEU A 39 -9.45 -20.21 -27.84
CA LEU A 39 -9.91 -19.04 -27.07
C LEU A 39 -11.01 -18.31 -27.85
N GLY A 40 -12.12 -19.00 -28.10
CA GLY A 40 -13.22 -18.50 -28.93
C GLY A 40 -14.01 -19.65 -29.56
N ALA A 41 -14.36 -19.49 -30.84
CA ALA A 41 -14.95 -20.56 -31.63
C ALA A 41 -13.94 -21.73 -31.80
N GLU A 42 -14.46 -22.93 -32.03
CA GLU A 42 -13.60 -24.07 -32.34
C GLU A 42 -12.98 -23.92 -33.73
N LEU A 43 -11.66 -24.13 -33.80
CA LEU A 43 -10.90 -24.05 -35.04
C LEU A 43 -11.16 -25.28 -35.91
N LYS A 44 -11.67 -25.05 -37.12
CA LYS A 44 -11.80 -26.06 -38.19
C LYS A 44 -10.65 -25.94 -39.19
N ALA A 45 -10.56 -26.91 -40.10
CA ALA A 45 -9.63 -26.85 -41.21
C ALA A 45 -9.74 -25.53 -41.99
N SER A 46 -8.60 -25.01 -42.45
CA SER A 46 -8.47 -23.72 -43.14
C SER A 46 -8.96 -22.49 -42.35
N GLN A 47 -9.07 -22.60 -41.03
CA GLN A 47 -9.43 -21.48 -40.17
C GLN A 47 -8.24 -20.97 -39.38
N THR A 48 -8.25 -19.65 -39.19
CA THR A 48 -7.35 -18.96 -38.29
C THR A 48 -8.09 -18.56 -37.02
N GLY A 49 -7.42 -18.63 -35.88
CA GLY A 49 -7.91 -17.98 -34.67
C GLY A 49 -7.03 -18.19 -33.46
N TYR A 50 -7.48 -17.61 -32.35
CA TYR A 50 -6.72 -17.57 -31.12
C TYR A 50 -6.82 -18.86 -30.31
N ALA A 51 -5.69 -19.28 -29.76
CA ALA A 51 -5.62 -20.42 -28.85
C ALA A 51 -4.55 -20.20 -27.78
N GLN A 52 -4.65 -20.98 -26.71
CA GLN A 52 -3.58 -21.15 -25.73
C GLN A 52 -2.95 -22.52 -25.93
N ALA A 53 -1.64 -22.54 -26.20
CA ALA A 53 -0.82 -23.74 -26.18
C ALA A 53 -0.39 -24.02 -24.74
N VAL A 54 -0.62 -25.24 -24.26
CA VAL A 54 -0.18 -25.71 -22.94
C VAL A 54 0.83 -26.82 -23.18
N PHE A 55 2.08 -26.60 -22.78
CA PHE A 55 3.20 -27.50 -23.04
C PHE A 55 3.36 -28.50 -21.89
N ASP A 56 3.72 -29.74 -22.23
CA ASP A 56 4.13 -30.74 -21.23
C ASP A 56 5.49 -30.34 -20.61
N ASP A 57 6.45 -29.90 -21.45
CA ASP A 57 7.75 -29.41 -21.01
C ASP A 57 7.90 -27.89 -21.18
N PRO A 58 8.64 -27.18 -20.31
CA PRO A 58 8.86 -25.75 -20.45
C PRO A 58 9.54 -25.36 -21.78
N MET A 59 9.04 -24.31 -22.44
CA MET A 59 9.62 -23.74 -23.66
C MET A 59 10.17 -22.33 -23.43
N THR A 60 11.19 -21.95 -24.21
CA THR A 60 11.67 -20.58 -24.34
C THR A 60 11.11 -20.03 -25.65
N LEU A 61 10.28 -18.99 -25.55
CA LEU A 61 9.51 -18.45 -26.67
C LEU A 61 9.62 -16.92 -26.68
N VAL A 62 9.52 -16.34 -27.88
CA VAL A 62 9.56 -14.89 -28.12
C VAL A 62 8.26 -14.49 -28.82
N GLY A 63 7.74 -13.29 -28.54
CA GLY A 63 6.61 -12.72 -29.29
C GLY A 63 6.91 -12.68 -30.79
N GLY A 64 5.90 -12.85 -31.64
CA GLY A 64 6.08 -12.85 -33.10
C GLY A 64 6.79 -14.10 -33.67
N GLN A 65 7.33 -14.99 -32.83
CA GLN A 65 7.99 -16.21 -33.28
C GLN A 65 7.00 -17.15 -33.98
N ARG A 66 7.41 -17.73 -35.11
CA ARG A 66 6.63 -18.76 -35.82
C ARG A 66 6.79 -20.13 -35.17
N PHE A 67 5.73 -20.92 -35.19
CA PHE A 67 5.74 -22.32 -34.76
C PHE A 67 4.98 -23.21 -35.74
N VAL A 68 5.22 -24.52 -35.63
CA VAL A 68 4.53 -25.56 -36.41
C VAL A 68 3.91 -26.56 -35.45
N ILE A 69 2.69 -27.02 -35.76
CA ILE A 69 2.02 -28.10 -35.05
C ILE A 69 1.87 -29.34 -35.94
N ARG A 70 2.17 -30.50 -35.37
CA ARG A 70 2.05 -31.81 -36.03
C ARG A 70 1.16 -32.75 -35.20
N SER A 71 0.44 -33.63 -35.87
CA SER A 71 -0.34 -34.67 -35.18
C SER A 71 0.56 -35.65 -34.43
N TYR A 72 0.03 -36.21 -33.33
CA TYR A 72 0.74 -37.17 -32.51
C TYR A 72 1.06 -38.48 -33.26
N SER A 73 0.07 -39.02 -33.98
CA SER A 73 0.18 -40.19 -34.86
C SER A 73 -0.99 -40.21 -35.87
N PRO A 74 -0.75 -40.47 -37.17
CA PRO A 74 0.58 -40.43 -37.83
C PRO A 74 1.18 -39.02 -37.73
N ILE A 75 2.50 -38.88 -37.88
CA ILE A 75 3.17 -37.58 -37.75
C ILE A 75 3.02 -36.78 -39.06
N THR A 76 2.00 -35.93 -39.13
CA THR A 76 1.75 -35.03 -40.26
C THR A 76 1.63 -33.60 -39.76
N THR A 77 2.03 -32.63 -40.58
CA THR A 77 1.83 -31.22 -40.25
C THR A 77 0.35 -30.90 -40.37
N ILE A 78 -0.22 -30.31 -39.32
CA ILE A 78 -1.66 -29.99 -39.25
C ILE A 78 -1.91 -28.49 -39.20
N GLY A 79 -0.87 -27.69 -39.00
CA GLY A 79 -0.99 -26.24 -38.94
C GLY A 79 0.28 -25.58 -38.42
N GLY A 80 0.19 -24.28 -38.20
CA GLY A 80 1.24 -23.47 -37.64
C GLY A 80 0.67 -22.15 -37.15
N GLY A 81 1.56 -21.22 -36.84
CA GLY A 81 1.10 -19.92 -36.37
C GLY A 81 2.20 -19.05 -35.80
N THR A 82 1.77 -18.08 -34.99
CA THR A 82 2.64 -17.08 -34.38
C THR A 82 2.39 -16.99 -32.87
N ILE A 83 3.46 -16.89 -32.08
CA ILE A 83 3.38 -16.61 -30.64
C ILE A 83 2.94 -15.16 -30.44
N LEU A 84 1.85 -14.95 -29.71
CA LEU A 84 1.35 -13.60 -29.37
C LEU A 84 1.79 -13.16 -27.99
N ASN A 85 1.68 -14.07 -27.01
CA ASN A 85 2.16 -13.84 -25.64
C ASN A 85 2.92 -15.08 -25.16
N PRO A 86 4.24 -14.98 -24.91
CA PRO A 86 5.04 -16.10 -24.43
C PRO A 86 4.91 -16.35 -22.92
N LEU A 87 4.36 -15.41 -22.14
CA LEU A 87 4.15 -15.55 -20.69
C LEU A 87 2.70 -15.24 -20.27
N PRO A 88 1.69 -15.91 -20.85
CA PRO A 88 0.30 -15.62 -20.55
C PRO A 88 -0.13 -16.21 -19.21
N ARG A 89 -1.20 -15.65 -18.64
CA ARG A 89 -1.91 -16.28 -17.53
C ARG A 89 -2.73 -17.47 -18.04
N ARG A 90 -3.19 -18.32 -17.11
CA ARG A 90 -4.12 -19.39 -17.44
C ARG A 90 -5.45 -18.78 -17.88
N ARG A 91 -5.89 -19.05 -19.11
CA ARG A 91 -7.14 -18.50 -19.65
C ARG A 91 -8.32 -19.43 -19.45
N ARG A 92 -9.52 -18.85 -19.31
CA ARG A 92 -10.81 -19.56 -19.40
C ARG A 92 -11.36 -19.36 -20.82
N ARG A 93 -12.03 -20.39 -21.37
CA ARG A 93 -12.37 -20.51 -22.80
C ARG A 93 -13.26 -19.39 -23.37
N ARG A 94 -13.94 -18.60 -22.53
CA ARG A 94 -14.92 -17.58 -22.95
C ARG A 94 -14.89 -16.36 -22.02
N ARG A 95 -14.05 -15.38 -22.33
CA ARG A 95 -14.24 -14.01 -21.86
C ARG A 95 -13.97 -13.05 -23.03
N ALA A 96 -14.76 -11.99 -23.10
CA ALA A 96 -14.66 -10.98 -24.16
C ALA A 96 -13.37 -10.17 -24.07
N ASP A 97 -12.91 -9.87 -22.85
CA ASP A 97 -11.65 -9.15 -22.54
C ASP A 97 -10.40 -9.78 -23.18
N ILE A 98 -10.38 -11.10 -23.36
CA ILE A 98 -9.26 -11.83 -23.97
C ILE A 98 -9.15 -11.51 -25.45
N LYS A 99 -10.27 -11.30 -26.17
CA LYS A 99 -10.22 -11.10 -27.62
C LYS A 99 -9.53 -9.78 -27.94
N ASP A 100 -9.91 -8.69 -27.28
CA ASP A 100 -9.34 -7.37 -27.52
C ASP A 100 -7.84 -7.32 -27.17
N LEU A 101 -7.45 -8.01 -26.10
CA LEU A 101 -6.04 -8.22 -25.76
C LEU A 101 -5.29 -8.93 -26.90
N LEU A 102 -5.81 -10.07 -27.37
CA LEU A 102 -5.13 -10.87 -28.39
C LEU A 102 -5.12 -10.19 -29.75
N ASP A 103 -6.17 -9.45 -30.09
CA ASP A 103 -6.21 -8.58 -31.27
C ASP A 103 -5.09 -7.53 -31.18
N SER A 104 -4.96 -6.84 -30.05
CA SER A 104 -3.88 -5.85 -29.80
C SER A 104 -2.49 -6.48 -29.92
N LEU A 105 -2.32 -7.72 -29.46
CA LEU A 105 -1.04 -8.45 -29.59
C LEU A 105 -0.77 -8.96 -31.01
N ALA A 106 -1.81 -9.26 -31.78
CA ALA A 106 -1.68 -9.79 -33.14
C ALA A 106 -1.41 -8.70 -34.18
N THR A 107 -2.12 -7.58 -34.09
CA THR A 107 -2.11 -6.52 -35.12
C THR A 107 -1.59 -5.17 -34.64
N GLY A 108 -1.45 -4.99 -33.32
CA GLY A 108 -1.05 -3.71 -32.76
C GLY A 108 0.43 -3.36 -32.97
N GLY A 109 0.72 -2.06 -32.88
CA GLY A 109 2.09 -1.55 -32.84
C GLY A 109 2.80 -1.88 -31.52
N ILE A 110 4.09 -1.52 -31.41
CA ILE A 110 4.92 -1.80 -30.22
C ILE A 110 4.27 -1.27 -28.94
N GLU A 111 3.83 0.00 -28.93
CA GLU A 111 3.19 0.59 -27.76
C GLU A 111 1.89 -0.12 -27.34
N GLN A 112 1.05 -0.47 -28.31
CA GLN A 112 -0.21 -1.16 -28.05
C GLN A 112 0.05 -2.54 -27.44
N LYS A 113 1.06 -3.26 -27.95
CA LYS A 113 1.51 -4.54 -27.39
C LYS A 113 2.05 -4.38 -25.97
N LEU A 114 2.87 -3.37 -25.71
CA LEU A 114 3.41 -3.09 -24.37
C LEU A 114 2.29 -2.83 -23.36
N LEU A 115 1.31 -1.97 -23.69
CA LEU A 115 0.17 -1.74 -22.81
C LEU A 115 -0.66 -3.00 -22.58
N ALA A 116 -0.95 -3.75 -23.65
CA ALA A 116 -1.70 -5.01 -23.57
C ALA A 116 -1.01 -5.99 -22.61
N LEU A 117 0.31 -6.17 -22.74
CA LEU A 117 1.11 -7.03 -21.86
C LEU A 117 1.17 -6.50 -20.43
N ALA A 118 1.32 -5.19 -20.22
CA ALA A 118 1.31 -4.57 -18.90
C ALA A 118 -0.04 -4.78 -18.19
N LYS A 119 -1.15 -4.57 -18.91
CA LYS A 119 -2.51 -4.77 -18.41
C LYS A 119 -2.79 -6.23 -18.05
N GLU A 120 -2.40 -7.17 -18.91
CA GLU A 120 -2.50 -8.61 -18.63
C GLU A 120 -1.62 -9.04 -17.43
N SER A 121 -0.49 -8.36 -17.21
CA SER A 121 0.43 -8.68 -16.11
C SER A 121 -0.05 -8.17 -14.74
N GLU A 122 -1.00 -7.22 -14.72
CA GLU A 122 -1.50 -6.53 -13.52
C GLU A 122 -0.33 -6.09 -12.61
N ALA A 123 -0.38 -6.40 -11.31
CA ALA A 123 0.62 -6.02 -10.31
C ALA A 123 2.04 -6.51 -10.60
N LYS A 124 2.20 -7.61 -11.36
CA LYS A 124 3.53 -8.11 -11.73
C LYS A 124 4.25 -7.19 -12.72
N GLY A 125 3.48 -6.42 -13.48
CA GLY A 125 3.99 -5.53 -14.50
C GLY A 125 4.80 -6.22 -15.60
N ILE A 126 5.46 -5.41 -16.40
CA ILE A 126 6.41 -5.80 -17.43
C ILE A 126 7.78 -5.24 -17.08
N ALA A 127 8.80 -6.10 -17.07
CA ALA A 127 10.18 -5.68 -16.94
C ALA A 127 10.68 -5.19 -18.30
N GLU A 128 11.17 -3.96 -18.37
CA GLU A 128 11.69 -3.37 -19.60
C GLU A 128 12.76 -4.25 -20.29
N PRO A 129 13.73 -4.87 -19.57
CA PRO A 129 14.73 -5.75 -20.21
C PRO A 129 14.14 -6.99 -20.89
N LEU A 130 12.93 -7.41 -20.52
CA LEU A 130 12.24 -8.54 -21.15
C LEU A 130 11.25 -8.10 -22.23
N ALA A 131 10.89 -6.80 -22.28
CA ALA A 131 9.81 -6.29 -23.10
C ALA A 131 10.04 -6.58 -24.60
N ALA A 132 11.26 -6.44 -25.09
CA ALA A 132 11.59 -6.72 -26.49
C ALA A 132 11.30 -8.18 -26.88
N ALA A 133 11.65 -9.12 -26.00
CA ALA A 133 11.38 -10.53 -26.21
C ALA A 133 9.88 -10.87 -26.09
N LEU A 134 9.12 -10.15 -25.26
CA LEU A 134 7.68 -10.34 -25.15
C LEU A 134 6.92 -9.80 -26.37
N VAL A 135 7.33 -8.64 -26.87
CA VAL A 135 6.71 -7.95 -28.03
C VAL A 135 7.12 -8.61 -29.34
N GLY A 136 8.35 -9.12 -29.44
CA GLY A 136 8.89 -9.70 -30.67
C GLY A 136 9.41 -8.67 -31.66
N SER A 137 9.95 -7.56 -31.16
CA SER A 137 10.41 -6.41 -31.95
C SER A 137 11.85 -6.04 -31.60
N ASP A 138 12.43 -5.13 -32.39
CA ASP A 138 13.78 -4.65 -32.16
C ASP A 138 13.94 -4.03 -30.74
N PRO A 139 14.99 -4.38 -29.99
CA PRO A 139 15.19 -3.88 -28.63
C PRO A 139 15.22 -2.35 -28.52
N HIS A 140 15.84 -1.64 -29.47
CA HIS A 140 15.94 -0.18 -29.42
C HIS A 140 14.62 0.51 -29.75
N GLU A 141 13.81 -0.07 -30.65
CA GLU A 141 12.44 0.41 -30.89
C GLU A 141 11.54 0.21 -29.67
N VAL A 142 11.66 -0.94 -29.01
CA VAL A 142 10.89 -1.26 -27.81
C VAL A 142 11.31 -0.40 -26.62
N GLU A 143 12.61 -0.19 -26.40
CA GLU A 143 13.11 0.69 -25.34
C GLU A 143 12.60 2.13 -25.52
N ARG A 144 12.66 2.67 -26.74
CA ARG A 144 12.12 4.01 -27.05
C ARG A 144 10.62 4.10 -26.79
N ALA A 145 9.86 3.12 -27.25
CA ALA A 145 8.42 3.06 -27.00
C ALA A 145 8.11 2.95 -25.49
N PHE A 146 8.85 2.11 -24.76
CA PHE A 146 8.69 1.95 -23.32
C PHE A 146 8.97 3.25 -22.57
N ALA A 147 10.06 3.96 -22.93
CA ALA A 147 10.39 5.26 -22.36
C ALA A 147 9.30 6.30 -22.64
N GLY A 148 8.81 6.40 -23.89
CA GLY A 148 7.70 7.30 -24.25
C GLY A 148 6.43 7.00 -23.44
N LEU A 149 6.11 5.73 -23.21
CA LEU A 149 4.95 5.35 -22.39
C LEU A 149 5.08 5.71 -20.90
N LEU A 150 6.31 5.73 -20.37
CA LEU A 150 6.58 6.21 -19.01
C LEU A 150 6.46 7.74 -18.95
N GLU A 151 6.98 8.46 -19.94
CA GLU A 151 6.89 9.93 -20.03
C GLU A 151 5.44 10.40 -20.17
N ASP A 152 4.65 9.72 -21.01
CA ASP A 152 3.22 9.97 -21.20
C ASP A 152 2.36 9.51 -20.01
N GLY A 153 2.96 8.84 -19.01
CA GLY A 153 2.28 8.35 -17.81
C GLY A 153 1.33 7.17 -18.04
N ARG A 154 1.33 6.54 -19.22
CA ARG A 154 0.49 5.35 -19.50
C ARG A 154 1.06 4.08 -18.87
N LEU A 155 2.36 4.06 -18.63
CA LEU A 155 3.05 3.09 -17.78
C LEU A 155 3.58 3.80 -16.54
N VAL A 156 3.50 3.13 -15.39
CA VAL A 156 4.03 3.62 -14.12
C VAL A 156 5.14 2.68 -13.66
N LEU A 157 6.33 3.22 -13.44
CA LEU A 157 7.46 2.45 -12.93
C LEU A 157 7.24 2.12 -11.44
N VAL A 158 7.23 0.83 -11.10
CA VAL A 158 6.94 0.35 -9.74
C VAL A 158 8.14 -0.28 -9.05
N ASP A 159 9.12 -0.73 -9.84
CA ASP A 159 10.43 -1.15 -9.35
C ASP A 159 11.52 -0.53 -10.24
N PRO A 160 12.21 0.52 -9.77
CA PRO A 160 13.30 1.14 -10.50
C PRO A 160 14.52 0.24 -10.70
N GLN A 161 14.80 -0.70 -9.78
CA GLN A 161 15.98 -1.56 -9.87
C GLN A 161 15.81 -2.60 -10.98
N SER A 162 14.65 -3.25 -11.01
CA SER A 162 14.33 -4.26 -12.03
C SER A 162 13.68 -3.67 -13.30
N ARG A 163 13.50 -2.35 -13.34
CA ARG A 163 12.76 -1.60 -14.37
C ARG A 163 11.39 -2.20 -14.68
N VAL A 164 10.62 -2.54 -13.64
CA VAL A 164 9.26 -3.08 -13.81
C VAL A 164 8.26 -1.94 -13.84
N ALA A 165 7.41 -1.91 -14.87
CA ALA A 165 6.32 -0.98 -14.99
C ALA A 165 4.96 -1.68 -15.07
N VAL A 166 3.92 -1.05 -14.54
CA VAL A 166 2.53 -1.48 -14.63
C VAL A 166 1.72 -0.51 -15.49
N HIS A 167 0.56 -0.93 -15.96
CA HIS A 167 -0.38 -0.04 -16.64
C HIS A 167 -0.93 1.02 -15.68
N SER A 168 -1.08 2.26 -16.13
CA SER A 168 -1.58 3.38 -15.30
C SER A 168 -2.97 3.11 -14.70
N ASP A 169 -3.91 2.56 -15.48
CA ASP A 169 -5.22 2.07 -15.02
C ASP A 169 -5.19 1.35 -13.66
N LEU A 170 -4.16 0.53 -13.41
CA LEU A 170 -4.04 -0.20 -12.14
C LEU A 170 -3.75 0.75 -10.98
N VAL A 171 -2.84 1.69 -11.16
CA VAL A 171 -2.47 2.67 -10.14
C VAL A 171 -3.62 3.65 -9.90
N GLU A 172 -4.26 4.12 -10.97
CA GLU A 172 -5.43 4.99 -10.92
C GLU A 172 -6.60 4.32 -10.18
N GLY A 173 -6.92 3.06 -10.51
CA GLY A 173 -7.95 2.31 -9.81
C GLY A 173 -7.64 2.04 -8.34
N LEU A 174 -6.36 1.96 -7.94
CA LEU A 174 -5.97 1.91 -6.52
C LEU A 174 -6.09 3.27 -5.84
N ALA A 175 -5.76 4.36 -6.53
CA ALA A 175 -5.92 5.72 -6.03
C ALA A 175 -7.39 6.05 -5.77
N GLU A 176 -8.30 5.62 -6.66
CA GLU A 176 -9.75 5.73 -6.47
C GLU A 176 -10.23 4.92 -5.26
N GLN A 177 -9.72 3.70 -5.07
CA GLN A 177 -10.01 2.90 -3.87
C GLN A 177 -9.51 3.56 -2.59
N ALA A 178 -8.30 4.15 -2.63
CA ALA A 178 -7.74 4.89 -1.51
C ALA A 178 -8.64 6.08 -1.15
N LEU A 179 -9.04 6.87 -2.14
CA LEU A 179 -9.95 8.00 -1.97
C LEU A 179 -11.30 7.57 -1.37
N ALA A 180 -11.90 6.50 -1.89
CA ALA A 180 -13.15 5.96 -1.37
C ALA A 180 -13.02 5.49 0.08
N TYR A 181 -11.89 4.86 0.43
CA TYR A 181 -11.61 4.42 1.79
C TYR A 181 -11.47 5.61 2.75
N VAL A 182 -10.70 6.63 2.37
CA VAL A 182 -10.52 7.86 3.17
C VAL A 182 -11.84 8.58 3.39
N LYS A 183 -12.69 8.68 2.35
CA LYS A 183 -14.05 9.26 2.49
C LYS A 183 -14.86 8.51 3.54
N SER A 184 -14.96 7.19 3.42
CA SER A 184 -15.72 6.38 4.37
C SER A 184 -15.12 6.38 5.79
N TYR A 185 -13.81 6.57 5.90
CA TYR A 185 -13.13 6.73 7.19
C TYR A 185 -13.55 8.02 7.90
N HIS A 186 -13.59 9.15 7.19
CA HIS A 186 -14.05 10.42 7.77
C HIS A 186 -15.53 10.40 8.17
N GLU A 187 -16.37 9.68 7.42
CA GLU A 187 -17.79 9.49 7.79
C GLU A 187 -17.93 8.69 9.09
N ARG A 188 -17.10 7.65 9.28
CA ARG A 188 -17.13 6.79 10.48
C ARG A 188 -16.39 7.39 11.68
N HIS A 189 -15.41 8.25 11.45
CA HIS A 189 -14.60 8.89 12.49
C HIS A 189 -14.51 10.42 12.28
N PRO A 190 -15.63 11.18 12.40
CA PRO A 190 -15.66 12.61 12.09
C PRO A 190 -14.71 13.47 12.92
N HIS A 191 -14.33 12.99 14.12
CA HIS A 191 -13.41 13.65 15.04
C HIS A 191 -11.93 13.43 14.69
N ARG A 192 -11.60 12.44 13.83
CA ARG A 192 -10.22 12.19 13.41
C ARG A 192 -9.80 13.13 12.28
N ARG A 193 -8.53 13.53 12.32
CA ARG A 193 -7.88 14.36 11.28
C ARG A 193 -7.68 13.64 9.95
N GLY A 194 -7.59 12.32 9.98
CA GLY A 194 -7.30 11.49 8.82
C GLY A 194 -6.96 10.08 9.26
N ILE A 195 -6.72 9.21 8.29
CA ILE A 195 -6.29 7.83 8.50
C ILE A 195 -4.75 7.76 8.54
N PRO A 196 -4.13 7.00 9.46
CA PRO A 196 -2.69 6.76 9.39
C PRO A 196 -2.28 6.18 8.03
N ARG A 197 -1.21 6.70 7.43
CA ARG A 197 -0.75 6.24 6.11
C ARG A 197 -0.54 4.72 6.05
N ALA A 198 0.12 4.16 7.06
CA ALA A 198 0.38 2.72 7.13
C ALA A 198 -0.92 1.90 7.20
N GLU A 199 -1.96 2.40 7.88
CA GLU A 199 -3.26 1.75 7.93
C GLU A 199 -3.93 1.77 6.55
N LEU A 200 -3.88 2.90 5.83
CA LEU A 200 -4.40 2.99 4.47
C LEU A 200 -3.69 2.04 3.51
N GLU A 201 -2.36 1.99 3.55
CA GLU A 201 -1.54 1.07 2.73
C GLU A 201 -1.91 -0.40 2.99
N GLU A 202 -2.22 -0.76 4.23
CA GLU A 202 -2.63 -2.13 4.58
C GLU A 202 -4.02 -2.53 4.06
N LYS A 203 -4.87 -1.56 3.73
CA LYS A 203 -6.23 -1.80 3.22
C LYS A 203 -6.27 -1.94 1.70
N LEU A 204 -5.27 -1.42 0.99
CA LEU A 204 -5.21 -1.44 -0.48
C LEU A 204 -4.54 -2.73 -1.00
N ARG A 205 -5.04 -3.24 -2.12
CA ARG A 205 -4.47 -4.41 -2.81
C ARG A 205 -4.34 -4.13 -4.31
N PRO A 206 -3.21 -4.51 -4.95
CA PRO A 206 -1.99 -5.12 -4.37
C PRO A 206 -1.23 -4.18 -3.43
N ARG A 207 -0.58 -4.73 -2.39
CA ARG A 207 0.02 -3.92 -1.30
C ARG A 207 1.26 -3.17 -1.78
N GLU A 208 2.04 -3.81 -2.65
CA GLU A 208 3.25 -3.29 -3.28
C GLU A 208 3.01 -2.01 -4.08
N LEU A 209 1.79 -1.78 -4.59
CA LEU A 209 1.44 -0.57 -5.33
C LEU A 209 0.73 0.49 -4.48
N ALA A 210 0.41 0.19 -3.22
CA ALA A 210 -0.40 1.06 -2.37
C ALA A 210 0.28 2.42 -2.15
N ALA A 211 1.58 2.42 -1.82
CA ALA A 211 2.33 3.65 -1.61
C ALA A 211 2.34 4.54 -2.86
N ILE A 212 2.62 3.96 -4.03
CA ILE A 212 2.65 4.67 -5.32
C ILE A 212 1.28 5.27 -5.64
N ALA A 213 0.21 4.51 -5.44
CA ALA A 213 -1.15 5.00 -5.68
C ALA A 213 -1.54 6.14 -4.72
N ILE A 214 -1.17 6.04 -3.45
CA ILE A 214 -1.40 7.10 -2.45
C ILE A 214 -0.58 8.35 -2.82
N ASP A 215 0.69 8.20 -3.18
CA ASP A 215 1.55 9.31 -3.58
C ASP A 215 1.05 9.99 -4.86
N GLY A 216 0.51 9.21 -5.81
CA GLY A 216 -0.17 9.72 -6.99
C GLY A 216 -1.41 10.56 -6.63
N ALA A 217 -2.26 10.05 -5.73
CA ALA A 217 -3.44 10.77 -5.24
C ALA A 217 -3.10 12.06 -4.48
N ILE A 218 -2.00 12.05 -3.72
CA ILE A 218 -1.48 13.25 -3.06
C ILE A 218 -0.97 14.26 -4.09
N SER A 219 -0.19 13.79 -5.07
CA SER A 219 0.37 14.64 -6.13
C SER A 219 -0.71 15.26 -7.00
N SER A 220 -1.83 14.56 -7.23
CA SER A 220 -3.01 15.08 -7.93
C SER A 220 -3.87 16.02 -7.07
N GLY A 221 -3.57 16.18 -5.78
CA GLY A 221 -4.36 16.97 -4.83
C GLY A 221 -5.71 16.36 -4.43
N THR A 222 -5.96 15.08 -4.73
CA THR A 222 -7.22 14.42 -4.32
C THR A 222 -7.19 13.95 -2.87
N LEU A 223 -5.99 13.69 -2.36
CA LEU A 223 -5.70 13.44 -0.95
C LEU A 223 -4.62 14.42 -0.48
N VAL A 224 -4.56 14.66 0.82
CA VAL A 224 -3.49 15.44 1.47
C VAL A 224 -2.84 14.62 2.56
N GLN A 225 -1.54 14.79 2.74
CA GLN A 225 -0.79 14.21 3.85
C GLN A 225 -0.42 15.29 4.87
N HIS A 226 -0.84 15.08 6.12
CA HIS A 226 -0.45 15.88 7.27
C HIS A 226 0.34 15.00 8.25
N GLU A 227 1.66 15.22 8.33
CA GLU A 227 2.58 14.38 9.10
C GLU A 227 2.45 12.89 8.74
N LYS A 228 1.74 12.12 9.60
CA LYS A 228 1.56 10.66 9.51
C LYS A 228 0.18 10.24 8.99
N TRP A 229 -0.72 11.19 8.74
CA TRP A 229 -2.11 10.91 8.40
C TRP A 229 -2.45 11.41 6.99
N ILE A 230 -3.31 10.67 6.31
CA ILE A 230 -3.89 10.99 5.01
C ILE A 230 -5.34 11.42 5.22
N ALA A 231 -5.74 12.50 4.56
CA ALA A 231 -7.07 13.08 4.69
C ALA A 231 -7.58 13.60 3.34
N LEU A 232 -8.87 13.98 3.30
CA LEU A 232 -9.38 14.81 2.21
C LEU A 232 -8.88 16.26 2.38
N PRO A 233 -8.62 17.00 1.29
CA PRO A 233 -8.16 18.39 1.36
C PRO A 233 -9.04 19.29 2.25
N ASP A 234 -10.36 19.08 2.21
CA ASP A 234 -11.35 19.87 2.96
C ASP A 234 -11.82 19.21 4.26
N ALA A 235 -11.14 18.16 4.73
CA ALA A 235 -11.53 17.46 5.96
C ALA A 235 -11.22 18.31 7.20
N THR A 236 -12.26 18.95 7.75
CA THR A 236 -12.21 19.56 9.09
C THR A 236 -12.77 18.57 10.12
N PRO A 237 -11.99 18.15 11.13
CA PRO A 237 -12.50 17.33 12.22
C PRO A 237 -13.67 18.02 12.91
N LYS A 238 -14.80 17.30 13.03
CA LYS A 238 -15.98 17.77 13.75
C LYS A 238 -16.17 16.91 14.99
N LEU A 239 -16.13 17.55 16.15
CA LEU A 239 -16.57 16.94 17.40
C LEU A 239 -18.10 17.00 17.46
N SER A 240 -18.73 15.85 17.68
CA SER A 240 -20.16 15.80 18.02
C SER A 240 -20.38 16.48 19.38
N ASP A 241 -21.60 16.94 19.63
CA ASP A 241 -21.92 17.56 20.92
C ASP A 241 -21.87 16.55 22.08
N GLU A 242 -22.09 15.27 21.79
CA GLU A 242 -21.88 14.17 22.72
C GLU A 242 -20.39 14.04 23.11
N LEU A 243 -19.49 13.98 22.13
CA LEU A 243 -18.05 13.92 22.38
C LEU A 243 -17.53 15.15 23.13
N LYS A 244 -18.03 16.35 22.83
CA LYS A 244 -17.66 17.55 23.59
C LYS A 244 -18.03 17.42 25.06
N ARG A 245 -19.23 16.91 25.38
CA ARG A 245 -19.69 16.70 26.76
C ARG A 245 -18.83 15.67 27.48
N GLU A 246 -18.51 14.55 26.83
CA GLU A 246 -17.63 13.52 27.39
C GLU A 246 -16.22 14.06 27.65
N LEU A 247 -15.67 14.87 26.73
CA LEU A 247 -14.39 15.53 26.92
C LEU A 247 -14.41 16.55 28.07
N ASP A 248 -15.50 17.31 28.24
CA ASP A 248 -15.69 18.23 29.37
C ASP A 248 -15.82 17.48 30.70
N GLU A 249 -16.50 16.34 30.72
CA GLU A 249 -16.63 15.49 31.90
C GLU A 249 -15.27 14.91 32.31
N LEU A 250 -14.53 14.36 31.35
CA LEU A 250 -13.20 13.83 31.55
C LEU A 250 -12.24 14.89 32.11
N GLU A 251 -12.24 16.09 31.53
CA GLU A 251 -11.42 17.22 32.00
C GLU A 251 -11.74 17.58 33.46
N ARG A 252 -13.03 17.71 33.80
CA ARG A 252 -13.48 18.00 35.17
C ARG A 252 -13.05 16.91 36.16
N GLU A 253 -13.06 15.65 35.75
CA GLU A 253 -12.66 14.54 36.61
C GLU A 253 -11.15 14.57 36.88
N TYR A 254 -10.33 14.75 35.85
CA TYR A 254 -8.88 14.92 35.99
C TYR A 254 -8.51 16.15 36.83
N MET A 255 -9.30 17.22 36.75
CA MET A 255 -9.14 18.37 37.63
C MET A 255 -9.44 18.02 39.10
N LYS A 256 -10.45 17.19 39.38
CA LYS A 256 -10.78 16.73 40.75
C LYS A 256 -9.75 15.78 41.33
N PHE A 257 -9.16 14.89 40.52
CA PHE A 257 -8.11 13.98 40.98
C PHE A 257 -6.81 14.70 41.35
N GLY A 258 -6.56 15.87 40.77
CA GLY A 258 -5.39 16.68 41.08
C GLY A 258 -4.10 15.92 40.79
N THR A 259 -3.22 15.85 41.79
CA THR A 259 -1.84 15.33 41.65
C THR A 259 -1.76 13.80 41.54
N ALA A 260 -2.85 13.08 41.80
CA ALA A 260 -2.93 11.62 41.75
C ALA A 260 -4.05 11.13 40.80
N PRO A 261 -3.88 11.32 39.48
CA PRO A 261 -4.88 10.89 38.49
C PRO A 261 -4.96 9.35 38.40
N PRO A 262 -6.11 8.81 37.95
CA PRO A 262 -6.26 7.39 37.68
C PRO A 262 -5.36 6.97 36.51
N THR A 263 -5.01 5.68 36.47
CA THR A 263 -4.37 5.11 35.27
C THR A 263 -5.39 4.91 34.15
N VAL A 264 -4.90 4.77 32.91
CA VAL A 264 -5.75 4.42 31.74
C VAL A 264 -6.63 3.20 32.04
N LYS A 265 -6.08 2.17 32.70
CA LYS A 265 -6.82 0.97 33.08
C LYS A 265 -7.93 1.26 34.10
N GLU A 266 -7.61 1.96 35.18
CA GLU A 266 -8.59 2.35 36.21
C GLU A 266 -9.70 3.24 35.64
N LEU A 267 -9.37 4.09 34.66
CA LEU A 267 -10.34 4.95 33.97
C LEU A 267 -11.26 4.12 33.06
N SER A 268 -10.70 3.15 32.32
CA SER A 268 -11.45 2.25 31.43
C SER A 268 -12.43 1.33 32.18
N GLU A 269 -12.15 0.99 33.43
CA GLU A 269 -13.03 0.16 34.27
C GLU A 269 -14.17 0.99 34.88
N LYS A 270 -13.99 2.30 35.05
CA LYS A 270 -14.97 3.19 35.70
C LYS A 270 -15.91 3.88 34.74
N HIS A 271 -15.51 4.06 33.49
CA HIS A 271 -16.23 4.86 32.52
C HIS A 271 -16.51 4.11 31.22
N SER A 272 -17.70 4.35 30.68
CA SER A 272 -18.10 3.89 29.36
C SER A 272 -18.32 5.11 28.47
N PHE A 273 -17.27 5.51 27.75
CA PHE A 273 -17.35 6.58 26.76
C PHE A 273 -17.87 6.07 25.42
N SER A 274 -18.35 6.97 24.56
CA SER A 274 -18.75 6.66 23.19
C SER A 274 -17.59 6.16 22.30
N LEU A 275 -16.35 6.49 22.66
CA LEU A 275 -15.12 6.02 22.02
C LEU A 275 -14.31 5.13 22.96
N ASP A 276 -13.37 4.39 22.39
CA ASP A 276 -12.35 3.69 23.18
C ASP A 276 -11.56 4.69 24.05
N ILE A 277 -11.18 4.27 25.25
CA ILE A 277 -10.51 5.11 26.24
C ILE A 277 -9.21 5.74 25.71
N SER A 278 -8.46 5.00 24.89
CA SER A 278 -7.22 5.48 24.31
C SER A 278 -7.47 6.61 23.30
N GLU A 279 -8.55 6.49 22.54
CA GLU A 279 -8.98 7.48 21.57
C GLU A 279 -9.55 8.73 22.25
N MET A 280 -10.34 8.55 23.32
CA MET A 280 -10.85 9.64 24.13
C MET A 280 -9.71 10.46 24.78
N LEU A 281 -8.71 9.79 25.36
CA LEU A 281 -7.54 10.46 25.93
C LEU A 281 -6.71 11.18 24.86
N ALA A 282 -6.54 10.57 23.68
CA ALA A 282 -5.85 11.21 22.57
C ALA A 282 -6.57 12.49 22.09
N LEU A 283 -7.91 12.45 22.00
CA LEU A 283 -8.73 13.64 21.70
C LEU A 283 -8.57 14.71 22.79
N ALA A 284 -8.62 14.33 24.07
CA ALA A 284 -8.45 15.29 25.16
C ALA A 284 -7.08 15.99 25.12
N VAL A 285 -6.02 15.26 24.78
CA VAL A 285 -4.68 15.83 24.56
C VAL A 285 -4.65 16.74 23.33
N GLN A 286 -5.25 16.30 22.22
CA GLN A 286 -5.32 17.09 20.99
C GLN A 286 -6.04 18.44 21.21
N HIS A 287 -7.07 18.45 22.05
CA HIS A 287 -7.83 19.65 22.41
C HIS A 287 -7.25 20.43 23.60
N GLY A 288 -6.09 20.02 24.12
CA GLY A 288 -5.40 20.73 25.20
C GLY A 288 -6.05 20.61 26.57
N LYS A 289 -7.04 19.71 26.73
CA LYS A 289 -7.74 19.45 28.00
C LYS A 289 -6.93 18.59 28.95
N LEU A 290 -6.07 17.74 28.41
CA LEU A 290 -5.15 16.88 29.16
C LEU A 290 -3.74 16.94 28.55
N VAL A 291 -2.75 16.57 29.36
CA VAL A 291 -1.35 16.42 28.95
C VAL A 291 -0.92 15.00 29.22
N LYS A 292 -0.39 14.32 28.19
CA LYS A 292 0.20 12.99 28.33
C LYS A 292 1.56 13.09 29.02
N VAL A 293 1.68 12.49 30.20
CA VAL A 293 2.94 12.43 30.96
C VAL A 293 3.67 11.11 30.71
N SER A 294 2.92 10.00 30.59
CA SER A 294 3.42 8.69 30.17
C SER A 294 2.33 7.91 29.44
N ASP A 295 2.58 6.67 29.05
CA ASP A 295 1.56 5.83 28.42
C ASP A 295 0.38 5.51 29.35
N GLU A 296 0.61 5.50 30.67
CA GLU A 296 -0.43 5.20 31.67
C GLU A 296 -1.00 6.42 32.39
N LEU A 297 -0.33 7.59 32.33
CA LEU A 297 -0.67 8.76 33.12
C LEU A 297 -0.88 10.02 32.27
N TYR A 298 -2.01 10.65 32.50
CA TYR A 298 -2.42 11.93 31.92
C TYR A 298 -2.72 12.92 33.05
N TYR A 299 -2.52 14.20 32.82
CA TYR A 299 -2.76 15.24 33.82
C TYR A 299 -3.55 16.40 33.23
N HIS A 300 -4.39 17.04 34.04
CA HIS A 300 -4.96 18.32 33.68
C HIS A 300 -3.85 19.39 33.57
N PRO A 301 -3.82 20.24 32.52
CA PRO A 301 -2.77 21.23 32.30
C PRO A 301 -2.52 22.11 33.52
N GLY A 302 -3.58 22.64 34.14
CA GLY A 302 -3.46 23.51 35.32
C GLY A 302 -2.84 22.82 36.53
N VAL A 303 -3.09 21.53 36.73
CA VAL A 303 -2.48 20.75 37.82
C VAL A 303 -0.99 20.53 37.53
N LEU A 304 -0.68 20.18 36.28
CA LEU A 304 0.69 19.95 35.86
C LEU A 304 1.55 21.21 35.97
N ASP A 305 0.97 22.37 35.65
CA ASP A 305 1.62 23.67 35.82
C ASP A 305 1.86 24.02 37.29
N GLU A 306 0.94 23.68 38.19
CA GLU A 306 1.16 23.85 39.64
C GLU A 306 2.30 22.97 40.15
N ILE A 307 2.34 21.69 39.73
CA ILE A 307 3.44 20.77 40.06
C ILE A 307 4.76 21.34 39.55
N LYS A 308 4.79 21.79 38.29
CA LYS A 308 5.97 22.40 37.67
C LYS A 308 6.44 23.64 38.44
N LYS A 309 5.52 24.51 38.85
CA LYS A 309 5.81 25.73 39.60
C LYS A 309 6.48 25.41 40.94
N ARG A 310 5.87 24.54 41.74
CA ARG A 310 6.41 24.14 43.07
C ARG A 310 7.75 23.41 42.95
N LEU A 311 7.91 22.56 41.94
CA LEU A 311 9.19 21.91 41.63
C LEU A 311 10.28 22.95 41.30
N THR A 312 9.95 23.94 40.47
CA THR A 312 10.90 24.99 40.07
C THR A 312 11.30 25.86 41.26
N GLU A 313 10.35 26.28 42.08
CA GLU A 313 10.59 27.05 43.31
C GLU A 313 11.49 26.29 44.29
N TYR A 314 11.22 25.00 44.50
CA TYR A 314 12.06 24.16 45.34
C TYR A 314 13.49 24.05 44.82
N LEU A 315 13.65 23.81 43.51
CA LEU A 315 14.98 23.69 42.91
C LEU A 315 15.76 25.02 42.90
N GLN A 316 15.08 26.16 42.84
CA GLN A 316 15.72 27.47 43.00
C GLN A 316 16.26 27.68 44.42
N GLN A 317 15.55 27.15 45.43
CA GLN A 317 15.91 27.31 46.84
C GLN A 317 16.94 26.28 47.31
N HIS A 318 16.82 25.02 46.87
CA HIS A 318 17.62 23.89 47.35
C HIS A 318 18.65 23.36 46.35
N GLY A 319 18.62 23.84 45.10
CA GLY A 319 19.57 23.49 44.04
C GLY A 319 19.32 22.14 43.36
N SER A 320 18.91 21.11 44.11
CA SER A 320 18.64 19.77 43.58
C SER A 320 17.52 19.05 44.31
N ILE A 321 16.89 18.06 43.65
CA ILE A 321 15.85 17.22 44.24
C ILE A 321 15.99 15.76 43.83
N THR A 322 15.90 14.85 44.79
CA THR A 322 15.82 13.40 44.53
C THR A 322 14.38 12.98 44.26
N ALA A 323 14.18 11.81 43.64
CA ALA A 323 12.83 11.27 43.42
C ALA A 323 12.06 11.05 44.73
N ALA A 324 12.75 10.73 45.83
CA ALA A 324 12.14 10.58 47.15
C ALA A 324 11.65 11.93 47.71
N GLN A 325 12.48 12.98 47.65
CA GLN A 325 12.09 14.32 48.09
C GLN A 325 10.94 14.88 47.25
N PHE A 326 10.95 14.64 45.93
CA PHE A 326 9.84 15.04 45.06
C PHE A 326 8.53 14.35 45.43
N ARG A 327 8.59 13.04 45.67
CA ARG A 327 7.45 12.26 46.19
C ARG A 327 6.91 12.85 47.50
N ASP A 328 7.81 13.13 48.44
CA ASP A 328 7.43 13.61 49.78
C ASP A 328 6.85 15.04 49.74
N MET A 329 7.31 15.88 48.82
CA MET A 329 6.82 17.26 48.63
C MET A 329 5.34 17.33 48.26
N PHE A 330 4.87 16.41 47.42
CA PHE A 330 3.51 16.42 46.89
C PHE A 330 2.61 15.33 47.49
N GLY A 331 3.17 14.45 48.33
CA GLY A 331 2.42 13.39 49.01
C GLY A 331 1.88 12.29 48.11
N PHE A 332 2.34 12.19 46.85
CA PHE A 332 1.94 11.12 45.93
C PHE A 332 2.84 9.89 46.06
N SER A 333 2.41 8.73 45.52
CA SER A 333 3.22 7.51 45.52
C SER A 333 4.37 7.55 44.49
N ARG A 334 5.35 6.64 44.61
CA ARG A 334 6.45 6.51 43.61
C ARG A 334 5.96 6.29 42.19
N LYS A 335 4.77 5.70 42.01
CA LYS A 335 4.09 5.47 40.72
C LYS A 335 3.93 6.76 39.92
N PHE A 336 3.74 7.90 40.59
CA PHE A 336 3.55 9.21 39.95
C PHE A 336 4.84 10.03 39.86
N ALA A 337 5.71 9.89 40.87
CA ALA A 337 6.94 10.68 40.99
C ALA A 337 7.89 10.53 39.80
N ILE A 338 8.19 9.28 39.41
CA ILE A 338 9.17 9.00 38.36
C ILE A 338 8.66 9.48 36.99
N PRO A 339 7.44 9.12 36.53
CA PRO A 339 6.94 9.57 35.24
C PRO A 339 6.86 11.10 35.12
N LEU A 340 6.44 11.80 36.18
CA LEU A 340 6.41 13.27 36.17
C LEU A 340 7.81 13.87 36.01
N LEU A 341 8.79 13.36 36.75
CA LEU A 341 10.17 13.85 36.64
C LEU A 341 10.79 13.54 35.26
N GLU A 342 10.51 12.36 34.69
CA GLU A 342 10.93 12.02 33.33
C GLU A 342 10.28 12.92 32.28
N TYR A 343 8.99 13.20 32.44
CA TYR A 343 8.28 14.17 31.60
C TYR A 343 8.92 15.57 31.70
N PHE A 344 9.23 16.06 32.90
CA PHE A 344 9.90 17.35 33.09
C PHE A 344 11.32 17.38 32.50
N ASP A 345 12.03 16.25 32.48
CA ASP A 345 13.31 16.13 31.78
C ASP A 345 13.11 16.22 30.26
N GLN A 346 12.10 15.50 29.72
CA GLN A 346 11.75 15.50 28.29
C GLN A 346 11.37 16.88 27.77
N ILE A 347 10.58 17.63 28.54
CA ILE A 347 10.21 19.02 28.23
C ILE A 347 11.27 20.04 28.68
N LYS A 348 12.46 19.57 29.06
CA LYS A 348 13.67 20.37 29.32
C LYS A 348 13.56 21.33 30.52
N ILE A 349 12.71 21.04 31.49
CA ILE A 349 12.60 21.81 32.75
C ILE A 349 13.70 21.39 33.72
N THR A 350 13.89 20.08 33.87
CA THR A 350 14.93 19.49 34.73
C THR A 350 15.97 18.74 33.93
N VAL A 351 17.11 18.48 34.55
CA VAL A 351 18.14 17.55 34.06
C VAL A 351 18.53 16.62 35.19
N ARG A 352 18.60 15.32 34.89
CA ARG A 352 19.06 14.29 35.82
C ARG A 352 20.59 14.30 35.94
N LEU A 353 21.08 14.39 37.17
CA LEU A 353 22.49 14.29 37.55
C LEU A 353 22.61 13.23 38.66
N GLY A 354 23.00 12.01 38.26
CA GLY A 354 22.98 10.85 39.17
C GLY A 354 21.57 10.54 39.66
N ASP A 355 21.38 10.58 40.98
CA ASP A 355 20.11 10.29 41.66
C ASP A 355 19.24 11.54 41.92
N ALA A 356 19.76 12.72 41.59
CA ALA A 356 19.07 13.99 41.76
C ALA A 356 18.76 14.64 40.40
N ARG A 357 17.86 15.62 40.43
CA ARG A 357 17.53 16.51 39.33
C ARG A 357 17.81 17.95 39.72
N VAL A 358 18.29 18.72 38.76
CA VAL A 358 18.53 20.16 38.91
C VAL A 358 17.74 20.91 37.85
N LEU A 359 17.54 22.22 38.07
CA LEU A 359 16.97 23.08 37.03
C LEU A 359 17.91 23.15 35.84
N ARG A 360 17.34 23.00 34.64
CA ARG A 360 18.09 23.23 33.42
C ARG A 360 18.39 24.73 33.29
N LYS A 361 19.66 25.11 33.37
CA LYS A 361 20.07 26.49 33.04
C LYS A 361 19.76 26.73 31.56
N ARG A 362 19.06 27.82 31.24
CA ARG A 362 18.97 28.31 29.85
C ARG A 362 20.38 28.70 29.44
N ASP A 363 20.90 28.14 28.36
CA ASP A 363 22.10 28.65 27.72
C ASP A 363 21.82 30.09 27.29
N VAL A 364 22.34 31.05 28.06
CA VAL A 364 22.47 32.43 27.63
C VAL A 364 23.55 32.38 26.54
N HIS A 365 23.14 32.46 25.28
CA HIS A 365 24.08 32.78 24.21
C HIS A 365 24.73 34.13 24.56
N PRO A 366 26.07 34.24 24.63
CA PRO A 366 26.71 35.53 24.70
C PRO A 366 26.36 36.29 23.42
N THR A 367 25.81 37.49 23.59
CA THR A 367 25.56 38.51 22.56
C THR A 367 26.72 38.71 21.62
#